data_AF-A0A7W0XR07-F1
#
_entry.id   AF-A0A7W0XR07-F1
#
_cell.length_a   1.000
_cell.length_b   1.000
_cell.length_c   1.000
_cell.angle_alpha   90.00
_cell.angle_beta   90.00
_cell.angle_gamma   90.00
#
_symmetry.space_group_name_H-M   'P 1'
#
loop_
_entity.id
_entity.type
_entity.pdbx_description
1 polymer ?
#
loop_
_entity_poly.entity_id
_entity_poly.type
_entity_poly.pdbx_seq_one_letter_code
_entity_poly.pdbx_strand_id
1 'polypeptide(L)'
;MTDLVVSPDWLRERLGSPGLKIVDGSWYLPAQNRDARADFVEGHIPGAVFFDIDAVSDKATDLPHMLPDEAGFAAAAGALGLSETDTIVVYDGAGLFSAPRVWWTLRVFGAMKVSVLDGGLLAWKRAGFPLESGETEPAPRRFNARLDR
;
A
#
# COMPACT_ATOMS: atom_id res chain seq x y z
N MET A 1 5.59 -13.00 15.60
CA MET A 1 5.80 -11.56 15.40
C MET A 1 5.88 -11.36 13.90
N THR A 2 5.12 -10.44 13.30
CA THR A 2 5.22 -10.15 11.85
C THR A 2 6.54 -9.42 11.62
N ASP A 3 7.33 -9.84 10.63
CA ASP A 3 8.54 -9.12 10.27
C ASP A 3 8.17 -7.74 9.71
N LEU A 4 8.79 -6.68 10.24
CA LEU A 4 8.48 -5.29 9.84
C LEU A 4 8.81 -5.03 8.37
N VAL A 5 9.81 -5.75 7.84
CA VAL A 5 10.33 -5.62 6.50
C VAL A 5 10.47 -7.02 5.89
N VAL A 6 10.14 -7.18 4.61
CA VAL A 6 10.30 -8.43 3.85
C VAL A 6 11.13 -8.18 2.58
N SER A 7 11.89 -9.17 2.12
CA SER A 7 12.70 -9.05 0.90
C SER A 7 11.87 -9.22 -0.38
N PRO A 8 12.38 -8.76 -1.53
CA PRO A 8 11.80 -9.07 -2.84
C PRO A 8 11.61 -10.57 -3.08
N ASP A 9 12.60 -11.41 -2.73
CA ASP A 9 12.50 -12.86 -2.89
C ASP A 9 11.34 -13.44 -2.06
N TRP A 10 11.21 -13.02 -0.80
CA TRP A 10 10.13 -13.45 0.08
C TRP A 10 8.76 -13.17 -0.53
N LEU A 11 8.60 -11.98 -1.11
CA LEU A 11 7.36 -11.56 -1.76
C LEU A 11 7.13 -12.35 -3.06
N ARG A 12 8.18 -12.52 -3.87
CA ARG A 12 8.12 -13.24 -5.14
C ARG A 12 7.66 -14.69 -4.97
N GLU A 13 8.17 -15.38 -3.96
CA GLU A 13 7.78 -16.77 -3.62
C GLU A 13 6.31 -16.91 -3.21
N ARG A 14 5.67 -15.82 -2.77
CA ARG A 14 4.33 -15.83 -2.17
C ARG A 14 3.27 -15.16 -3.04
N LEU A 15 3.63 -14.63 -4.21
CA LEU A 15 2.65 -14.03 -5.13
C LEU A 15 1.49 -15.01 -5.39
N GLY A 16 0.27 -14.48 -5.35
CA GLY A 16 -0.95 -15.26 -5.53
C GLY A 16 -1.36 -16.11 -4.31
N SER A 17 -0.61 -16.09 -3.21
CA SER A 17 -1.01 -16.79 -1.98
C SER A 17 -2.34 -16.22 -1.45
N PRO A 18 -3.30 -17.07 -1.05
CA PRO A 18 -4.55 -16.60 -0.44
C PRO A 18 -4.30 -15.70 0.78
N GLY A 19 -4.92 -14.52 0.78
CA GLY A 19 -4.79 -13.55 1.87
C GLY A 19 -3.52 -12.69 1.85
N LEU A 20 -2.64 -12.84 0.86
CA LEU A 20 -1.57 -11.87 0.60
C LEU A 20 -2.12 -10.69 -0.20
N LYS A 21 -1.79 -9.47 0.22
CA LYS A 21 -2.10 -8.22 -0.48
C LYS A 21 -0.85 -7.39 -0.65
N ILE A 22 -0.75 -6.74 -1.80
CA ILE A 22 0.39 -5.91 -2.15
C ILE A 22 -0.15 -4.51 -2.38
N VAL A 23 0.46 -3.52 -1.76
CA VAL A 23 0.01 -2.13 -1.78
C VAL A 23 1.14 -1.26 -2.27
N ASP A 24 0.91 -0.58 -3.39
CA ASP A 24 1.75 0.53 -3.79
C ASP A 24 1.30 1.79 -3.04
N GLY A 25 2.13 2.25 -2.12
CA GLY A 25 1.93 3.48 -1.35
C GLY A 25 2.74 4.64 -1.89
N SER A 26 3.08 4.66 -3.18
CA SER A 26 3.87 5.71 -3.81
C SER A 26 3.20 7.07 -3.69
N TRP A 27 3.98 8.03 -3.22
CA TRP A 27 3.63 9.44 -3.18
C TRP A 27 4.91 10.25 -3.36
N TYR A 28 4.84 11.39 -4.04
CA TYR A 28 6.01 12.23 -4.31
C TYR A 28 5.73 13.67 -3.90
N LEU A 29 6.78 14.37 -3.45
CA LEU A 29 6.69 15.80 -3.19
C LEU A 29 6.37 16.55 -4.49
N PRO A 30 5.59 17.65 -4.45
CA PRO A 30 5.25 18.42 -5.64
C PRO A 30 6.47 18.85 -6.48
N ALA A 31 7.59 19.16 -5.82
CA ALA A 31 8.84 19.56 -6.48
C ALA A 31 9.48 18.44 -7.34
N GLN A 32 9.10 17.17 -7.13
CA GLN A 32 9.58 16.07 -7.96
C GLN A 32 8.84 15.99 -9.30
N ASN A 33 7.68 16.64 -9.43
CA ASN A 33 6.85 16.66 -10.65
C ASN A 33 6.64 15.26 -11.25
N ARG A 34 6.30 14.29 -10.39
CA ARG A 34 6.00 12.90 -10.75
C ARG A 34 4.59 12.55 -10.37
N ASP A 35 3.93 11.78 -11.22
CA ASP A 35 2.59 11.25 -10.99
C ASP A 35 2.70 9.80 -10.53
N ALA A 36 2.48 9.57 -9.23
CA ALA A 36 2.57 8.24 -8.64
C ALA A 36 1.54 7.25 -9.20
N ARG A 37 0.36 7.73 -9.59
CA ARG A 37 -0.67 6.87 -10.18
C ARG A 37 -0.30 6.50 -11.61
N ALA A 38 0.19 7.44 -12.39
CA ALA A 38 0.69 7.15 -13.74
C ALA A 38 1.85 6.14 -13.70
N ASP A 39 2.79 6.32 -12.75
CA ASP A 39 3.90 5.38 -12.53
C ASP A 39 3.38 3.96 -12.19
N PHE A 40 2.35 3.86 -11.34
CA PHE A 40 1.71 2.58 -11.00
C PHE A 40 1.10 1.93 -12.25
N VAL A 41 0.34 2.68 -13.05
CA VAL A 41 -0.29 2.17 -14.27
C VAL A 41 0.77 1.73 -15.30
N GLU A 42 1.91 2.43 -15.37
CA GLU A 42 3.02 2.03 -16.25
C GLU A 42 3.67 0.71 -15.80
N GLY A 43 3.87 0.51 -14.50
CA GLY A 43 4.48 -0.71 -14.00
C GLY A 43 4.48 -0.86 -12.48
N HIS A 44 3.75 -1.85 -11.99
CA HIS A 44 3.61 -2.21 -10.58
C HIS A 44 3.90 -3.68 -10.31
N ILE A 45 4.07 -4.05 -9.03
CA ILE A 45 4.23 -5.46 -8.63
C ILE A 45 2.93 -6.23 -8.92
N PRO A 46 3.00 -7.46 -9.50
CA PRO A 46 1.79 -8.22 -9.86
C PRO A 46 0.78 -8.38 -8.72
N GLY A 47 -0.48 -8.05 -9.00
CA GLY A 47 -1.58 -8.09 -8.02
C GLY A 47 -1.57 -6.96 -6.98
N ALA A 48 -0.73 -5.93 -7.15
CA ALA A 48 -0.74 -4.76 -6.29
C ALA A 48 -1.99 -3.89 -6.51
N VAL A 49 -2.35 -3.12 -5.49
CA VAL A 49 -3.35 -2.05 -5.58
C VAL A 49 -2.69 -0.72 -5.22
N PHE A 50 -3.14 0.37 -5.85
CA PHE A 50 -2.63 1.71 -5.57
C PHE A 50 -3.35 2.32 -4.36
N PHE A 51 -2.59 2.66 -3.32
CA PHE A 51 -3.08 3.39 -2.15
C PHE A 51 -2.73 4.87 -2.29
N ASP A 52 -3.72 5.66 -2.65
CA ASP A 52 -3.60 7.11 -2.76
C ASP A 52 -3.65 7.76 -1.36
N ILE A 53 -2.50 8.19 -0.84
CA ILE A 53 -2.39 8.85 0.47
C ILE A 53 -3.21 10.14 0.52
N ASP A 54 -3.29 10.86 -0.60
CA ASP A 54 -4.10 12.06 -0.68
C ASP A 54 -5.57 11.67 -0.61
N ALA A 55 -6.05 10.68 -1.37
CA ALA A 55 -7.45 10.26 -1.27
C ALA A 55 -7.82 9.68 0.11
N VAL A 56 -6.92 8.91 0.72
CA VAL A 56 -7.12 8.27 2.03
C VAL A 56 -6.59 9.16 3.17
N SER A 57 -7.14 10.38 3.24
CA SER A 57 -6.86 11.36 4.28
C SER A 57 -8.11 12.07 4.75
N ASP A 58 -8.06 12.67 5.94
CA ASP A 58 -9.13 13.52 6.45
C ASP A 58 -9.31 14.77 5.57
N LYS A 59 -10.53 14.93 5.04
CA LYS A 59 -10.93 16.03 4.17
C LYS A 59 -11.61 17.17 4.91
N ALA A 60 -11.81 17.05 6.22
CA ALA A 60 -12.38 18.10 7.06
C ALA A 60 -11.35 19.12 7.56
N THR A 61 -10.06 18.90 7.27
CA THR A 61 -8.95 19.78 7.67
C THR A 61 -8.13 20.22 6.46
N ASP A 62 -7.55 21.42 6.53
CA ASP A 62 -6.64 21.95 5.51
C ASP A 62 -5.21 21.39 5.64
N LEU A 63 -4.94 20.58 6.66
CA LEU A 63 -3.65 19.92 6.84
C LEU A 63 -3.52 18.70 5.92
N PRO A 64 -2.37 18.51 5.24
CA PRO A 64 -2.19 17.37 4.34
C PRO A 64 -2.07 16.05 5.10
N HIS A 65 -2.58 14.98 4.49
CA HIS A 65 -2.35 13.58 4.88
C HIS A 65 -2.77 13.23 6.33
N MET A 66 -3.68 13.99 6.93
CA MET A 66 -4.22 13.68 8.25
C MET A 66 -4.99 12.35 8.20
N LEU A 67 -4.93 11.58 9.30
CA LEU A 67 -5.65 10.31 9.37
C LEU A 67 -7.16 10.57 9.18
N PRO A 68 -7.85 9.85 8.29
CA PRO A 68 -9.31 9.88 8.22
C PRO A 68 -9.93 9.30 9.50
N ASP A 69 -11.25 9.34 9.63
CA ASP A 69 -11.94 8.56 10.65
C ASP A 69 -11.99 7.06 10.29
N GLU A 70 -12.45 6.23 11.23
CA GLU A 70 -12.54 4.77 11.04
C GLU A 70 -13.43 4.39 9.85
N ALA A 71 -14.55 5.10 9.65
CA ALA A 71 -15.50 4.82 8.59
C ALA A 71 -14.90 5.13 7.21
N GLY A 72 -14.25 6.29 7.07
CA GLY A 72 -13.57 6.71 5.86
C GLY A 72 -12.42 5.77 5.50
N PHE A 73 -11.60 5.38 6.49
CA PHE A 73 -10.54 4.41 6.26
C PHE A 73 -11.10 3.04 5.85
N ALA A 74 -12.11 2.53 6.56
CA ALA A 74 -12.73 1.24 6.26
C ALA A 74 -13.30 1.18 4.83
N ALA A 75 -13.94 2.27 4.39
CA ALA A 75 -14.47 2.38 3.04
C ALA A 75 -13.35 2.38 1.98
N ALA A 76 -12.30 3.19 2.18
CA ALA A 76 -11.18 3.28 1.26
C ALA A 76 -10.39 1.97 1.17
N ALA A 77 -9.98 1.40 2.31
CA ALA A 77 -9.25 0.13 2.35
C ALA A 77 -10.10 -1.03 1.78
N GLY A 78 -11.40 -1.03 2.09
CA GLY A 78 -12.33 -2.02 1.56
C GLY A 78 -12.51 -1.94 0.03
N ALA A 79 -12.56 -0.73 -0.54
CA ALA A 79 -12.60 -0.51 -1.99
C ALA A 79 -11.34 -1.02 -2.69
N LEU A 80 -10.18 -0.99 -2.01
CA LEU A 80 -8.93 -1.59 -2.48
C LEU A 80 -8.89 -3.13 -2.29
N GLY A 81 -9.98 -3.75 -1.83
CA GLY A 81 -10.05 -5.19 -1.59
C GLY A 81 -9.19 -5.67 -0.41
N LEU A 82 -8.89 -4.78 0.53
CA LEU A 82 -8.13 -5.08 1.74
C LEU A 82 -9.06 -5.51 2.90
N SER A 83 -8.52 -6.29 3.81
CA SER A 83 -9.10 -6.63 5.11
C SER A 83 -8.00 -6.56 6.19
N GLU A 84 -8.39 -6.23 7.41
CA GLU A 84 -7.53 -6.21 8.59
C GLU A 84 -6.87 -7.56 8.91
N THR A 85 -7.41 -8.65 8.36
CA THR A 85 -6.90 -10.03 8.53
C THR A 85 -5.85 -10.44 7.49
N ASP A 86 -5.70 -9.65 6.42
CA ASP A 86 -4.78 -9.94 5.33
C ASP A 86 -3.32 -9.85 5.80
N THR A 87 -2.44 -10.55 5.07
CA THR A 87 -0.99 -10.28 5.12
C THR A 87 -0.70 -9.23 4.05
N ILE A 88 -0.28 -8.04 4.45
CA ILE A 88 -0.15 -6.89 3.57
C ILE A 88 1.33 -6.51 3.44
N VAL A 89 1.83 -6.41 2.21
CA VAL A 89 3.16 -5.89 1.90
C VAL A 89 3.01 -4.55 1.21
N VAL A 90 3.60 -3.51 1.79
CA VAL A 90 3.55 -2.14 1.27
C VAL A 90 4.89 -1.80 0.64
N TYR A 91 4.89 -1.15 -0.52
CA TYR A 91 6.10 -0.63 -1.16
C TYR A 91 5.85 0.79 -1.70
N ASP A 92 6.92 1.46 -2.13
CA ASP A 92 6.83 2.67 -2.93
C ASP A 92 7.89 2.67 -4.05
N GLY A 93 7.70 3.56 -5.01
CA GLY A 93 8.55 3.74 -6.18
C GLY A 93 9.90 4.40 -5.91
N ALA A 94 10.08 5.03 -4.74
CA ALA A 94 11.33 5.69 -4.33
C ALA A 94 12.28 4.77 -3.54
N GLY A 95 11.80 3.58 -3.13
CA GLY A 95 12.53 2.56 -2.40
C GLY A 95 12.19 2.54 -0.92
N LEU A 96 12.21 3.70 -0.26
CA LEU A 96 11.71 3.88 1.11
C LEU A 96 11.42 5.37 1.36
N PHE A 97 10.18 5.78 1.13
CA PHE A 97 9.74 7.16 1.33
C PHE A 97 8.33 7.24 1.93
N SER A 98 7.31 6.88 1.15
CA SER A 98 5.89 7.01 1.52
C SER A 98 5.29 5.68 2.02
N ALA A 99 5.88 4.53 1.67
CA ALA A 99 5.41 3.22 2.13
C ALA A 99 5.32 3.10 3.67
N PRO A 100 6.27 3.61 4.48
CA PRO A 100 6.15 3.56 5.94
C PRO A 100 4.92 4.30 6.48
N ARG A 101 4.46 5.37 5.82
CA ARG A 101 3.22 6.07 6.19
C ARG A 101 2.01 5.17 6.01
N VAL A 102 1.89 4.53 4.85
CA VAL A 102 0.77 3.60 4.55
C VAL A 102 0.82 2.38 5.48
N TRP A 103 2.01 1.83 5.73
CA TRP A 103 2.22 0.76 6.71
C TRP A 103 1.68 1.16 8.09
N TRP A 104 2.05 2.35 8.59
CA TRP A 104 1.60 2.82 9.89
C TRP A 104 0.09 3.05 9.92
N THR A 105 -0.47 3.66 8.88
CA THR A 105 -1.91 3.90 8.75
C THR A 105 -2.70 2.58 8.78
N LEU A 106 -2.28 1.55 8.06
CA LEU A 106 -2.93 0.23 8.11
C LEU A 106 -2.91 -0.35 9.53
N ARG A 107 -1.77 -0.23 10.22
CA ARG A 107 -1.60 -0.76 11.57
C ARG A 107 -2.42 -0.02 12.61
N VAL A 108 -2.41 1.31 12.58
CA VAL A 108 -3.18 2.13 13.53
C VAL A 108 -4.68 1.91 13.39
N PHE A 109 -5.15 1.44 12.23
CA PHE A 109 -6.54 1.04 12.01
C PHE A 109 -6.84 -0.47 12.20
N GLY A 110 -5.89 -1.25 12.72
CA GLY A 110 -6.14 -2.63 13.15
C GLY A 110 -5.57 -3.74 12.26
N ALA A 111 -4.92 -3.45 11.13
CA ALA A 111 -4.24 -4.48 10.34
C ALA A 111 -2.90 -4.87 11.00
N MET A 112 -2.80 -6.08 11.53
CA MET A 112 -1.64 -6.47 12.36
C MET A 112 -0.51 -7.18 11.58
N LYS A 113 -0.78 -7.61 10.35
CA LYS A 113 0.18 -8.33 9.50
C LYS A 113 0.59 -7.45 8.32
N VAL A 114 1.28 -6.36 8.62
CA VAL A 114 1.73 -5.40 7.60
C VAL A 114 3.26 -5.30 7.63
N SER A 115 3.88 -5.47 6.48
CA SER A 115 5.32 -5.38 6.27
C SER A 115 5.62 -4.37 5.17
N VAL A 116 6.82 -3.77 5.20
CA VAL A 116 7.34 -2.95 4.09
C VAL A 116 8.25 -3.80 3.21
N LEU A 117 8.20 -3.63 1.89
CA LEU A 117 9.11 -4.29 0.96
C LEU A 117 10.50 -3.61 1.03
N ASP A 118 11.53 -4.38 1.36
CA ASP A 118 12.91 -3.88 1.45
C ASP A 118 13.39 -3.34 0.11
N GLY A 119 13.75 -2.05 0.09
CA GLY A 119 14.18 -1.32 -1.10
C GLY A 119 13.09 -1.08 -2.16
N GLY A 120 11.82 -1.35 -1.82
CA GLY A 120 10.64 -1.00 -2.61
C GLY A 120 10.64 -1.51 -4.06
N LEU A 121 9.95 -0.78 -4.95
CA LEU A 121 9.85 -1.15 -6.37
C LEU A 121 11.22 -1.18 -7.06
N LEU A 122 12.16 -0.35 -6.60
CA LEU A 122 13.52 -0.30 -7.15
C LEU A 122 14.28 -1.61 -6.88
N ALA A 123 14.18 -2.19 -5.68
CA ALA A 123 14.76 -3.49 -5.38
C ALA A 123 14.08 -4.61 -6.17
N TRP A 124 12.74 -4.59 -6.28
CA TRP A 124 12.00 -5.53 -7.11
C TRP A 124 12.46 -5.54 -8.57
N LYS A 125 12.59 -4.34 -9.18
CA LYS A 125 13.11 -4.17 -10.55
C LYS A 125 14.56 -4.64 -10.69
N ARG A 126 15.44 -4.32 -9.72
CA ARG A 126 16.84 -4.75 -9.72
C ARG A 126 17.00 -6.27 -9.63
N ALA A 127 16.08 -6.95 -8.94
CA ALA A 127 16.04 -8.41 -8.88
C ALA A 127 15.53 -9.06 -10.19
N GLY A 128 15.10 -8.27 -11.19
CA GLY A 128 14.62 -8.77 -12.47
C GLY A 128 13.23 -9.42 -12.40
N PHE A 129 12.44 -9.09 -11.37
CA PHE A 129 11.12 -9.66 -11.19
C PHE A 129 10.06 -9.00 -12.07
N PRO A 130 8.99 -9.74 -12.46
CA PRO A 130 8.00 -9.25 -13.39
C PRO A 130 7.19 -8.09 -12.81
N LEU A 131 6.67 -7.25 -13.70
CA LEU A 131 5.72 -6.18 -13.39
C LEU A 131 4.41 -6.43 -14.14
N GLU A 132 3.31 -5.94 -13.59
CA GLU A 132 2.04 -5.74 -14.27
C GLU A 132 1.88 -4.28 -14.65
N SER A 133 1.02 -3.99 -15.63
CA SER A 133 0.68 -2.64 -16.07
C SER A 133 -0.83 -2.53 -16.29
N GLY A 134 -1.34 -1.30 -16.33
CA GLY A 134 -2.76 -1.00 -16.39
C GLY A 134 -3.37 -0.67 -15.03
N GLU A 135 -4.65 -0.33 -15.06
CA GLU A 135 -5.45 -0.10 -13.86
C GLU A 135 -5.80 -1.43 -13.16
N THR A 136 -5.98 -1.37 -11.85
CA THR A 136 -6.39 -2.54 -11.05
C THR A 136 -7.76 -2.32 -10.45
N GLU A 137 -8.69 -3.25 -10.68
CA GLU A 137 -10.05 -3.22 -10.13
C GLU A 137 -10.25 -4.40 -9.15
N PRO A 138 -9.80 -4.29 -7.89
CA PRO A 138 -9.98 -5.35 -6.91
C PRO A 138 -11.46 -5.48 -6.54
N ALA A 139 -11.90 -6.73 -6.30
CA ALA A 139 -13.22 -6.97 -5.72
C ALA A 139 -13.29 -6.33 -4.32
N PRO A 140 -14.28 -5.45 -4.03
CA PRO A 140 -14.39 -4.82 -2.73
C PRO A 140 -14.51 -5.83 -1.59
N ARG A 141 -13.89 -5.53 -0.46
CA ARG A 141 -13.96 -6.33 0.77
C ARG A 141 -14.33 -5.47 1.96
N ARG A 142 -14.74 -6.14 3.03
CA ARG A 142 -14.97 -5.49 4.31
C ARG A 142 -13.66 -5.32 5.06
N PHE A 143 -13.39 -4.11 5.50
CA PHE A 143 -12.30 -3.78 6.41
C PHE A 143 -12.90 -3.32 7.76
N ASN A 144 -12.57 -4.00 8.85
CA ASN A 144 -12.99 -3.59 10.20
C ASN A 144 -11.99 -2.60 10.80
N ALA A 145 -12.08 -1.32 10.41
CA ALA A 145 -11.19 -0.31 10.95
C ALA A 145 -11.48 -0.08 12.44
N ARG A 146 -10.41 -0.10 13.25
CA ARG A 146 -10.41 0.27 14.66
C ARG A 146 -9.17 1.11 14.93
N LEU A 147 -9.37 2.38 15.19
CA LEU A 147 -8.29 3.31 15.48
C LEU A 147 -7.72 2.98 16.87
N ASP A 148 -6.44 2.67 16.92
CA ASP A 148 -5.68 2.50 18.16
C ASP A 148 -5.53 3.88 18.83
N ARG A 149 -6.15 4.04 20.01
CA ARG A 149 -6.26 5.29 20.76
C ARG A 149 -5.54 5.19 22.10
#